data_AF-A0A817W6Z5-F1
#
_entry.id   AF-A0A817W6Z5-F1
#
_cell.length_a   1.000
_cell.length_b   1.000
_cell.length_c   1.000
_cell.angle_alpha   90.00
_cell.angle_beta   90.00
_cell.angle_gamma   90.00
#
_symmetry.space_group_name_H-M   'P 1'
#
loop_
_entity.id
_entity.type
_entity.pdbx_description
1 polymer ?
#
loop_
_entity_poly.entity_id
_entity_poly.type
_entity_poly.pdbx_seq_one_letter_code
_entity_poly.pdbx_strand_id
1 'polypeptide(L)'
;MWEHFHQIFVNNLQQQFVSCNECKTLLAFTSTNGTNNLKSHLSSCSKTKIILNDLNQTTVHDFYSSSKTIQIPKKMKLSVTQACAEFSALDGRAFDTMTGYGFQNLAQVLFDAGRSFTNSSIQIEDILPHPTTISRNVGRIYEQSKMQLIQICEKLKSFCVVVGSWTEKFTGINYCGIALRYVDDNFRLLSFILGCYVYDAPSHSATHFRAFVNSKLQEYNLQLNSSKFVVSDNEVKMIAAFRDNCTRIDCSDHYLNKQLQHAFESTEIHLNKNKIESVNCATAQNVFLQVKKIVTNVRRSHRQQQLSMKLQIYSETRFNGAMTMLNIFRKVFYELPLVLTNTKSMENYNLIDKKSLDDICHLLEPFEEVIKALSEDHQPTLHRVIPLRQCLINTCESSEEDSTAVAELKLFLGEKKQANCL
;
A
#
# COMPACT_ATOMS: atom_id res chain seq x y z
N MET A 1 -29.50 13.15 -58.22
CA MET A 1 -30.39 13.92 -57.30
C MET A 1 -31.85 13.69 -57.61
N TRP A 2 -32.37 14.08 -58.79
CA TRP A 2 -33.79 13.86 -59.14
C TRP A 2 -34.21 12.39 -59.23
N GLU A 3 -33.28 11.48 -59.49
CA GLU A 3 -33.52 10.02 -59.48
C GLU A 3 -34.03 9.45 -58.14
N HIS A 4 -33.82 10.17 -57.03
CA HIS A 4 -34.27 9.77 -55.69
C HIS A 4 -35.65 10.34 -55.32
N PHE A 5 -36.29 11.08 -56.22
CA PHE A 5 -37.58 11.71 -55.98
C PHE A 5 -38.56 11.41 -57.11
N HIS A 6 -39.80 11.10 -56.75
CA HIS A 6 -40.91 10.92 -57.67
C HIS A 6 -41.70 12.23 -57.79
N GLN A 7 -41.92 12.69 -59.02
CA GLN A 7 -42.66 13.92 -59.27
C GLN A 7 -44.16 13.69 -59.19
N ILE A 8 -44.88 14.59 -58.51
CA ILE A 8 -46.31 14.41 -58.26
C ILE A 8 -47.13 15.09 -59.35
N PHE A 9 -48.09 14.35 -59.88
CA PHE A 9 -49.09 14.83 -60.84
C PHE A 9 -50.49 14.66 -60.26
N VAL A 10 -51.35 15.66 -60.44
CA VAL A 10 -52.77 15.59 -60.11
C VAL A 10 -53.55 15.97 -61.36
N ASN A 11 -54.45 15.10 -61.82
CA ASN A 11 -55.21 15.27 -63.06
C ASN A 11 -54.30 15.54 -64.29
N ASN A 12 -53.19 14.82 -64.39
CA ASN A 12 -52.12 14.99 -65.40
C ASN A 12 -51.42 16.36 -65.41
N LEU A 13 -51.63 17.20 -64.40
CA LEU A 13 -50.91 18.45 -64.22
C LEU A 13 -49.79 18.28 -63.19
N GLN A 14 -48.58 18.67 -63.59
CA GLN A 14 -47.39 18.63 -62.75
C GLN A 14 -47.55 19.56 -61.55
N GLN A 15 -47.40 19.03 -60.34
CA GLN A 15 -47.45 19.80 -59.11
C GLN A 15 -46.07 20.31 -58.72
N GLN A 16 -46.04 21.37 -57.89
CA GLN A 16 -44.82 21.92 -57.31
C GLN A 16 -44.34 21.10 -56.10
N PHE A 17 -44.53 19.78 -56.14
CA PHE A 17 -44.15 18.85 -55.08
C PHE A 17 -43.51 17.60 -55.65
N VAL A 18 -42.54 17.08 -54.93
CA VAL A 18 -41.94 15.76 -55.19
C VAL A 18 -41.94 14.92 -53.92
N SER A 19 -42.05 13.61 -54.07
CA SER A 19 -41.96 12.65 -52.97
C SER A 19 -40.59 11.97 -52.99
N CYS A 20 -39.93 11.83 -51.85
CA CYS A 20 -38.75 10.97 -51.75
C CYS A 20 -39.14 9.52 -52.06
N ASN A 21 -38.33 8.81 -52.83
CA ASN A 21 -38.58 7.42 -53.19
C ASN A 21 -38.46 6.46 -51.98
N GLU A 22 -37.62 6.80 -51.00
CA GLU A 22 -37.28 5.94 -49.85
C GLU A 22 -38.21 6.14 -48.65
N CYS A 23 -38.35 7.38 -48.19
CA CYS A 23 -39.12 7.70 -46.99
C CYS A 23 -40.55 8.19 -47.29
N LYS A 24 -40.87 8.42 -48.56
CA LYS A 24 -42.16 8.96 -49.04
C LYS A 24 -42.53 10.34 -48.50
N THR A 25 -41.57 11.08 -47.93
CA THR A 25 -41.77 12.48 -47.53
C THR A 25 -42.01 13.37 -48.75
N LEU A 26 -43.06 14.19 -48.69
CA LEU A 26 -43.39 15.19 -49.72
C LEU A 26 -42.59 16.48 -49.50
N LEU A 27 -41.98 17.01 -50.54
CA LEU A 27 -41.16 18.22 -50.52
C LEU A 27 -41.63 19.19 -51.59
N ALA A 28 -41.78 20.46 -51.23
CA ALA A 28 -42.12 21.51 -52.18
C ALA A 28 -40.91 21.85 -53.06
N PHE A 29 -41.16 21.99 -54.36
CA PHE A 29 -40.19 22.41 -55.36
C PHE A 29 -40.81 23.55 -56.19
N THR A 30 -40.36 24.77 -55.90
CA THR A 30 -40.78 26.01 -56.59
C THR A 30 -39.57 26.68 -57.22
N SER A 31 -39.79 27.54 -58.22
CA SER A 31 -38.72 28.33 -58.85
C SER A 31 -37.95 29.23 -57.87
N THR A 32 -38.58 29.62 -56.75
CA THR A 32 -37.98 30.43 -55.69
C THR A 32 -37.09 29.64 -54.73
N ASN A 33 -37.36 28.35 -54.48
CA ASN A 33 -36.64 27.55 -53.48
C ASN A 33 -35.59 26.60 -54.08
N GLY A 34 -35.56 26.48 -55.41
CA GLY A 34 -34.59 25.65 -56.14
C GLY A 34 -34.55 24.20 -55.63
N THR A 35 -33.40 23.54 -55.76
CA THR A 35 -33.24 22.12 -55.38
C THR A 35 -32.53 21.91 -54.04
N ASN A 36 -32.31 22.99 -53.27
CA ASN A 36 -31.56 22.93 -52.01
C ASN A 36 -32.29 22.11 -50.93
N ASN A 37 -33.62 22.24 -50.85
CA ASN A 37 -34.41 21.47 -49.89
C ASN A 37 -34.35 19.96 -50.19
N LEU A 38 -34.28 19.57 -51.47
CA LEU A 38 -34.13 18.17 -51.88
C LEU A 38 -32.74 17.63 -51.52
N LYS A 39 -31.68 18.44 -51.72
CA LYS A 39 -30.30 18.07 -51.32
C LYS A 39 -30.15 17.94 -49.81
N SER A 40 -30.71 18.86 -49.04
CA SER A 40 -30.70 18.84 -47.57
C SER A 40 -31.48 17.63 -47.03
N HIS A 41 -32.59 17.30 -47.67
CA HIS A 41 -33.33 16.08 -47.34
C HIS A 41 -32.52 14.82 -47.65
N LEU A 42 -31.82 14.74 -48.80
CA LEU A 42 -31.05 13.55 -49.17
C LEU A 42 -29.91 13.25 -48.17
N SER A 43 -29.27 14.28 -47.62
CA SER A 43 -28.18 14.11 -46.63
C SER A 43 -28.67 13.72 -45.23
N SER A 44 -29.95 13.99 -44.92
CA SER A 44 -30.58 13.73 -43.63
C SER A 44 -31.57 12.56 -43.64
N CYS A 45 -31.96 12.07 -44.82
CA CYS A 45 -32.88 10.95 -44.98
C CYS A 45 -32.27 9.67 -44.38
N SER A 46 -32.82 9.23 -43.26
CA SER A 46 -32.35 8.10 -42.47
C SER A 46 -32.36 6.78 -43.25
N LYS A 47 -33.27 6.60 -44.21
CA LYS A 47 -33.31 5.39 -45.07
C LYS A 47 -32.24 5.39 -46.17
N THR A 48 -31.80 6.56 -46.64
CA THR A 48 -30.69 6.68 -47.61
C THR A 48 -29.32 6.44 -46.97
N LYS A 49 -29.18 6.73 -45.66
CA LYS A 49 -27.99 6.40 -44.86
C LYS A 49 -27.82 4.91 -44.56
N ILE A 50 -28.92 4.15 -44.54
CA ILE A 50 -28.88 2.71 -44.24
C ILE A 50 -28.24 1.93 -45.40
N ILE A 51 -28.57 2.27 -46.65
CA ILE A 51 -28.10 1.51 -47.83
C ILE A 51 -26.57 1.59 -48.04
N LEU A 52 -25.90 2.68 -47.62
CA LEU A 52 -24.45 2.83 -47.79
C LEU A 52 -23.60 2.21 -46.68
N ASN A 53 -24.17 1.90 -45.52
CA ASN A 53 -23.43 1.37 -44.37
C ASN A 53 -23.62 -0.13 -44.14
N ASP A 54 -24.46 -0.82 -44.92
CA ASP A 54 -24.91 -2.18 -44.62
C ASP A 54 -24.18 -3.30 -45.38
N LEU A 55 -22.92 -3.08 -45.77
CA LEU A 55 -22.04 -4.14 -46.29
C LEU A 55 -20.82 -4.45 -45.41
N ASN A 56 -20.70 -3.82 -44.23
CA ASN A 56 -19.72 -4.24 -43.24
C ASN A 56 -20.43 -5.02 -42.14
N GLN A 57 -20.44 -6.34 -42.28
CA GLN A 57 -20.75 -7.26 -41.19
C GLN A 57 -19.85 -6.90 -40.00
N THR A 58 -20.46 -6.47 -38.89
CA THR A 58 -19.74 -6.23 -37.63
C THR A 58 -19.19 -7.57 -37.15
N THR A 59 -17.90 -7.59 -36.85
CA THR A 59 -17.26 -8.81 -36.37
C THR A 59 -17.73 -9.08 -34.94
N VAL A 60 -17.80 -10.34 -34.52
CA VAL A 60 -18.11 -10.70 -33.12
C VAL A 60 -17.17 -9.97 -32.14
N HIS A 61 -15.94 -9.66 -32.57
CA HIS A 61 -14.98 -8.84 -31.83
C HIS A 61 -15.52 -7.44 -31.50
N ASP A 62 -16.27 -6.79 -32.40
CA ASP A 62 -16.85 -5.46 -32.17
C ASP A 62 -17.94 -5.47 -31.09
N PHE A 63 -18.61 -6.62 -30.91
CA PHE A 63 -19.61 -6.85 -29.86
C PHE A 63 -18.98 -7.06 -28.47
N TYR A 64 -17.78 -7.65 -28.41
CA TYR A 64 -16.97 -7.76 -27.17
C TYR A 64 -16.15 -6.49 -26.89
N SER A 65 -15.89 -5.66 -27.91
CA SER A 65 -15.14 -4.40 -27.82
C SER A 65 -16.02 -3.18 -27.49
N SER A 66 -17.31 -3.38 -27.21
CA SER A 66 -18.26 -2.30 -26.89
C SER A 66 -18.04 -1.63 -25.52
N SER A 67 -16.91 -1.90 -24.87
CA SER A 67 -16.26 -0.89 -24.03
C SER A 67 -15.69 0.16 -24.97
N LYS A 68 -16.47 1.18 -25.35
CA LYS A 68 -15.91 2.41 -25.96
C LYS A 68 -14.89 2.98 -24.98
N THR A 69 -13.62 2.57 -25.09
CA THR A 69 -12.54 3.21 -24.37
C THR A 69 -12.49 4.63 -24.88
N ILE A 70 -13.00 5.58 -24.09
CA ILE A 70 -12.89 7.00 -24.39
C ILE A 70 -11.39 7.27 -24.52
N GLN A 71 -10.91 7.44 -25.75
CA GLN A 71 -9.51 7.76 -25.97
C GLN A 71 -9.28 9.18 -25.49
N ILE A 72 -8.59 9.32 -24.35
CA ILE A 72 -8.19 10.62 -23.83
C ILE A 72 -7.19 11.23 -24.82
N PRO A 73 -7.43 12.44 -25.36
CA PRO A 73 -6.50 13.09 -26.30
C PRO A 73 -5.08 13.16 -25.72
N LYS A 74 -4.07 12.80 -26.52
CA LYS A 74 -2.67 12.76 -26.08
C LYS A 74 -2.20 14.10 -25.49
N LYS A 75 -2.63 15.22 -26.08
CA LYS A 75 -2.32 16.56 -25.60
C LYS A 75 -2.85 16.79 -24.17
N MET A 76 -4.09 16.37 -23.90
CA MET A 76 -4.68 16.48 -22.56
C MET A 76 -3.91 15.63 -21.55
N LYS A 77 -3.57 14.38 -21.91
CA LYS A 77 -2.78 13.51 -21.04
C LYS A 77 -1.41 14.13 -20.72
N LEU A 78 -0.74 14.72 -21.71
CA LEU A 78 0.53 15.41 -21.52
C LEU A 78 0.39 16.62 -20.57
N SER A 79 -0.64 17.45 -20.74
CA SER A 79 -0.91 18.58 -19.85
C SER A 79 -1.16 18.16 -18.40
N VAL A 80 -1.93 17.07 -18.19
CA VAL A 80 -2.15 16.52 -16.85
C VAL A 80 -0.83 16.00 -16.25
N THR A 81 -0.03 15.27 -17.02
CA THR A 81 1.29 14.80 -16.57
C THR A 81 2.19 15.96 -16.12
N GLN A 82 2.23 17.05 -16.90
CA GLN A 82 3.02 18.22 -16.55
C GLN A 82 2.50 18.88 -15.24
N ALA A 83 1.18 19.05 -15.10
CA ALA A 83 0.59 19.59 -13.88
C ALA A 83 0.89 18.73 -12.64
N CYS A 84 0.86 17.39 -12.78
CA CYS A 84 1.23 16.48 -11.70
C CYS A 84 2.72 16.62 -11.30
N ALA A 85 3.61 16.82 -12.28
CA ALA A 85 5.03 17.04 -12.04
C ALA A 85 5.28 18.37 -11.32
N GLU A 86 4.62 19.45 -11.78
CA GLU A 86 4.67 20.77 -11.17
C GLU A 86 4.14 20.75 -9.73
N PHE A 87 2.97 20.14 -9.49
CA PHE A 87 2.43 19.95 -8.15
C PHE A 87 3.42 19.24 -7.22
N SER A 88 4.05 18.16 -7.69
CA SER A 88 5.00 17.40 -6.87
C SER A 88 6.24 18.24 -6.54
N ALA A 89 6.73 19.03 -7.50
CA ALA A 89 7.92 19.86 -7.34
C ALA A 89 7.68 21.11 -6.48
N LEU A 90 6.57 21.82 -6.71
CA LEU A 90 6.24 23.08 -6.04
C LEU A 90 5.80 22.83 -4.58
N ASP A 91 5.03 21.77 -4.33
CA ASP A 91 4.46 21.49 -3.00
C ASP A 91 5.27 20.46 -2.20
N GLY A 92 6.38 19.96 -2.76
CA GLY A 92 7.23 18.94 -2.14
C GLY A 92 6.48 17.64 -1.82
N ARG A 93 5.55 17.22 -2.70
CA ARG A 93 4.72 16.04 -2.51
C ARG A 93 5.36 14.80 -3.13
N ALA A 94 5.19 13.66 -2.47
CA ALA A 94 5.64 12.38 -3.00
C ALA A 94 4.89 12.02 -4.28
N PHE A 95 5.59 11.43 -5.26
CA PHE A 95 4.97 11.02 -6.54
C PHE A 95 3.79 10.05 -6.36
N ASP A 96 3.86 9.20 -5.34
CA ASP A 96 2.80 8.26 -4.97
C ASP A 96 1.49 8.93 -4.53
N THR A 97 1.49 10.26 -4.29
CA THR A 97 0.25 11.01 -4.03
C THR A 97 -0.77 10.82 -5.17
N MET A 98 -0.31 10.67 -6.42
CA MET A 98 -1.16 10.49 -7.60
C MET A 98 -1.95 9.18 -7.62
N THR A 99 -1.45 8.15 -6.93
CA THR A 99 -2.11 6.84 -6.83
C THR A 99 -2.98 6.73 -5.59
N GLY A 100 -2.87 7.68 -4.65
CA GLY A 100 -3.66 7.70 -3.43
C GLY A 100 -5.15 7.94 -3.69
N TYR A 101 -6.00 7.04 -3.17
CA TYR A 101 -7.45 7.12 -3.32
C TYR A 101 -8.03 8.48 -2.89
N GLY A 102 -7.54 9.06 -1.78
CA GLY A 102 -8.01 10.36 -1.30
C GLY A 102 -7.76 11.50 -2.29
N PHE A 103 -6.60 11.53 -2.94
CA PHE A 103 -6.29 12.52 -3.97
C PHE A 103 -7.13 12.29 -5.22
N GLN A 104 -7.28 11.04 -5.68
CA GLN A 104 -8.11 10.70 -6.84
C GLN A 104 -9.58 11.09 -6.62
N ASN A 105 -10.12 10.82 -5.43
CA ASN A 105 -11.46 11.24 -5.06
C ASN A 105 -11.61 12.77 -5.08
N LEU A 106 -10.66 13.51 -4.48
CA LEU A 106 -10.65 14.98 -4.54
C LEU A 106 -10.60 15.49 -5.99
N ALA A 107 -9.70 14.96 -6.80
CA ALA A 107 -9.55 15.35 -8.20
C ALA A 107 -10.82 15.09 -9.01
N GLN A 108 -11.47 13.94 -8.79
CA GLN A 108 -12.75 13.61 -9.42
C GLN A 108 -13.86 14.59 -9.01
N VAL A 109 -13.98 14.90 -7.72
CA VAL A 109 -14.96 15.88 -7.21
C VAL A 109 -14.74 17.27 -7.82
N LEU A 110 -13.48 17.73 -7.93
CA LEU A 110 -13.15 19.00 -8.56
C LEU A 110 -13.46 19.00 -10.06
N PHE A 111 -13.18 17.89 -10.75
CA PHE A 111 -13.46 17.75 -12.18
C PHE A 111 -14.96 17.77 -12.48
N ASP A 112 -15.77 17.10 -11.66
CA ASP A 112 -17.23 17.10 -11.80
C ASP A 112 -17.85 18.46 -11.41
N ALA A 113 -17.28 19.13 -10.40
CA ALA A 113 -17.64 20.52 -10.08
C ALA A 113 -17.37 21.44 -11.28
N GLY A 114 -16.18 21.33 -11.90
CA GLY A 114 -15.81 22.10 -13.09
C GLY A 114 -16.76 21.89 -14.28
N ARG A 115 -17.28 20.67 -14.47
CA ARG A 115 -18.31 20.38 -15.49
C ARG A 115 -19.66 20.99 -15.18
N SER A 116 -19.98 21.19 -13.90
CA SER A 116 -21.27 21.69 -13.44
C SER A 116 -21.36 23.22 -13.53
N PHE A 117 -20.22 23.91 -13.58
CA PHE A 117 -20.18 25.36 -13.75
C PHE A 117 -20.29 25.76 -15.22
N THR A 118 -21.28 26.60 -15.52
CA THR A 118 -21.43 27.22 -16.86
C THR A 118 -20.71 28.56 -16.97
N ASN A 119 -20.25 29.11 -15.84
CA ASN A 119 -19.55 30.39 -15.77
C ASN A 119 -18.03 30.18 -15.82
N SER A 120 -17.39 30.72 -16.86
CA SER A 120 -15.94 30.62 -17.09
C SER A 120 -15.08 31.47 -16.14
N SER A 121 -15.68 32.26 -15.25
CA SER A 121 -14.94 33.17 -14.35
C SER A 121 -14.53 32.55 -13.01
N ILE A 122 -15.00 31.36 -12.66
CA ILE A 122 -14.70 30.72 -11.38
C ILE A 122 -13.24 30.29 -11.33
N GLN A 123 -12.53 30.68 -10.27
CA GLN A 123 -11.16 30.26 -10.03
C GLN A 123 -11.13 29.09 -9.03
N ILE A 124 -10.06 28.29 -9.06
CA ILE A 124 -9.94 27.11 -8.18
C ILE A 124 -9.82 27.54 -6.71
N GLU A 125 -9.24 28.71 -6.45
CA GLU A 125 -9.11 29.33 -5.13
C GLU A 125 -10.48 29.63 -4.50
N ASP A 126 -11.50 29.91 -5.31
CA ASP A 126 -12.87 30.14 -4.83
C ASP A 126 -13.55 28.85 -4.35
N ILE A 127 -13.10 27.69 -4.87
CA ILE A 127 -13.66 26.37 -4.57
C ILE A 127 -12.92 25.72 -3.39
N LEU A 128 -11.59 25.91 -3.31
CA LEU A 128 -10.77 25.24 -2.31
C LEU A 128 -11.00 25.84 -0.91
N PRO A 129 -11.32 25.02 0.10
CA PRO A 129 -11.51 25.52 1.45
C PRO A 129 -10.17 25.89 2.11
N HIS A 130 -10.19 26.93 2.95
CA HIS A 130 -9.04 27.29 3.79
C HIS A 130 -8.59 26.09 4.67
N PRO A 131 -7.28 25.89 4.93
CA PRO A 131 -6.79 24.77 5.75
C PRO A 131 -7.47 24.62 7.13
N THR A 132 -7.83 25.74 7.78
CA THR A 132 -8.59 25.73 9.04
C THR A 132 -10.00 25.13 8.89
N THR A 133 -10.62 25.29 7.73
CA THR A 133 -11.92 24.67 7.41
C THR A 133 -11.77 23.17 7.20
N ILE A 134 -10.68 22.73 6.54
CA ILE A 134 -10.35 21.30 6.41
C ILE A 134 -10.11 20.69 7.80
N SER A 135 -9.26 21.30 8.63
CA SER A 135 -8.94 20.82 9.98
C SER A 135 -10.19 20.64 10.85
N ARG A 136 -11.07 21.65 10.90
CA ARG A 136 -12.36 21.55 11.61
C ARG A 136 -13.24 20.43 11.07
N ASN A 137 -13.30 20.26 9.75
CA ASN A 137 -14.08 19.19 9.14
C ASN A 137 -13.51 17.79 9.43
N VAL A 138 -12.19 17.63 9.45
CA VAL A 138 -11.55 16.37 9.87
C VAL A 138 -11.95 16.02 11.29
N GLY A 139 -11.88 16.99 12.22
CA GLY A 139 -12.34 16.79 13.61
C GLY A 139 -13.81 16.37 13.69
N ARG A 140 -14.70 17.05 12.95
CA ARG A 140 -16.13 16.69 12.88
C ARG A 140 -16.36 15.28 12.32
N ILE A 141 -15.69 14.92 11.22
CA ILE A 141 -15.79 13.60 10.59
C ILE A 141 -15.27 12.52 11.54
N TYR A 142 -14.19 12.81 12.26
CA TYR A 142 -13.65 11.93 13.29
C TYR A 142 -14.67 11.66 14.40
N GLU A 143 -15.26 12.70 15.00
CA GLU A 143 -16.27 12.52 16.06
C GLU A 143 -17.49 11.74 15.57
N GLN A 144 -17.97 12.02 14.35
CA GLN A 144 -19.06 11.27 13.74
C GLN A 144 -18.70 9.79 13.53
N SER A 145 -17.51 9.51 13.01
CA SER A 145 -17.01 8.15 12.79
C SER A 145 -16.77 7.41 14.11
N LYS A 146 -16.26 8.11 15.14
CA LYS A 146 -16.05 7.57 16.49
C LYS A 146 -17.39 7.15 17.11
N MET A 147 -18.42 7.99 17.01
CA MET A 147 -19.77 7.66 17.50
C MET A 147 -20.36 6.43 16.80
N GLN A 148 -20.18 6.31 15.48
CA GLN A 148 -20.60 5.11 14.75
C GLN A 148 -19.82 3.87 15.21
N LEU A 149 -18.52 4.00 15.45
CA LEU A 149 -17.69 2.90 15.94
C LEU A 149 -18.09 2.48 17.36
N ILE A 150 -18.42 3.41 18.26
CA ILE A 150 -18.94 3.11 19.61
C ILE A 150 -20.20 2.24 19.51
N GLN A 151 -21.14 2.59 18.63
CA GLN A 151 -22.37 1.81 18.41
C GLN A 151 -22.10 0.40 17.90
N ILE A 152 -21.02 0.21 17.12
CA ILE A 152 -20.56 -1.10 16.68
C ILE A 152 -19.98 -1.86 17.89
N CYS A 153 -19.06 -1.23 18.63
CA CYS A 153 -18.36 -1.80 19.78
C CYS A 153 -19.31 -2.35 20.85
N GLU A 154 -20.40 -1.62 21.15
CA GLU A 154 -21.43 -2.03 22.13
C GLU A 154 -22.09 -3.37 21.79
N LYS A 155 -22.12 -3.74 20.50
CA LYS A 155 -22.75 -4.99 20.02
C LYS A 155 -21.74 -6.13 19.89
N LEU A 156 -20.44 -5.87 20.05
CA LEU A 156 -19.39 -6.87 19.82
C LEU A 156 -19.35 -7.91 20.94
N LYS A 157 -19.82 -9.11 20.63
CA LYS A 157 -19.69 -10.28 21.51
C LYS A 157 -18.24 -10.76 21.62
N SER A 158 -17.49 -10.72 20.52
CA SER A 158 -16.09 -11.14 20.46
C SER A 158 -15.27 -10.11 19.70
N PHE A 159 -14.06 -9.83 20.19
CA PHE A 159 -13.10 -8.95 19.54
C PHE A 159 -11.68 -9.27 20.04
N CYS A 160 -10.71 -8.84 19.27
CA CYS A 160 -9.30 -8.84 19.62
C CYS A 160 -8.77 -7.41 19.61
N VAL A 161 -7.93 -7.06 20.57
CA VAL A 161 -7.21 -5.79 20.57
C VAL A 161 -5.76 -6.05 20.16
N VAL A 162 -5.24 -5.27 19.22
CA VAL A 162 -3.82 -5.27 18.89
C VAL A 162 -3.20 -4.04 19.53
N VAL A 163 -2.18 -4.24 20.36
CA VAL A 163 -1.50 -3.17 21.09
C VAL A 163 -0.01 -3.20 20.76
N GLY A 164 0.51 -2.06 20.31
CA GLY A 164 1.94 -1.85 20.11
C GLY A 164 2.42 -0.59 20.82
N SER A 165 3.67 -0.58 21.28
CA SER A 165 4.31 0.61 21.84
C SER A 165 5.70 0.80 21.25
N TRP A 166 6.07 2.04 20.97
CA TRP A 166 7.40 2.38 20.46
C TRP A 166 7.82 3.76 20.95
N THR A 167 9.12 3.98 21.04
CA THR A 167 9.70 5.30 21.33
C THR A 167 10.19 5.91 20.02
N GLU A 168 9.72 7.10 19.69
CA GLU A 168 10.25 7.86 18.56
C GLU A 168 11.62 8.40 18.97
N LYS A 169 12.66 8.03 18.22
CA LYS A 169 14.06 8.23 18.62
C LYS A 169 14.48 9.71 18.65
N PHE A 170 13.91 10.55 17.79
CA PHE A 170 14.30 11.96 17.68
C PHE A 170 13.72 12.83 18.80
N THR A 171 12.47 12.60 19.13
CA THR A 171 11.70 13.36 20.12
C THR A 171 11.73 12.70 21.50
N GLY A 172 12.09 11.42 21.57
CA GLY A 172 12.00 10.61 22.81
C GLY A 172 10.57 10.30 23.23
N ILE A 173 9.57 10.67 22.43
CA ILE A 173 8.16 10.49 22.78
C ILE A 173 7.79 9.02 22.65
N ASN A 174 7.15 8.49 23.69
CA ASN A 174 6.58 7.16 23.67
C ASN A 174 5.18 7.20 23.06
N TYR A 175 4.93 6.30 22.13
CA TYR A 175 3.63 6.12 21.50
C TYR A 175 3.06 4.76 21.84
N CYS A 176 1.73 4.69 21.81
CA CYS A 176 0.95 3.47 21.92
C CYS A 176 -0.11 3.45 20.81
N GLY A 177 0.01 2.48 19.91
CA GLY A 177 -1.00 2.18 18.92
C GLY A 177 -1.98 1.15 19.46
N ILE A 178 -3.27 1.42 19.33
CA ILE A 178 -4.34 0.49 19.71
C ILE A 178 -5.24 0.30 18.49
N ALA A 179 -5.45 -0.96 18.11
CA ALA A 179 -6.38 -1.33 17.05
C ALA A 179 -7.36 -2.40 17.54
N LEU A 180 -8.60 -2.31 17.07
CA LEU A 180 -9.65 -3.28 17.29
C LEU A 180 -9.80 -4.16 16.05
N ARG A 181 -9.86 -5.47 16.28
CA ARG A 181 -10.12 -6.49 15.26
C ARG A 181 -11.36 -7.29 15.63
N TYR A 182 -12.27 -7.48 14.69
CA TYR A 182 -13.36 -8.43 14.84
C TYR A 182 -13.80 -8.96 13.48
N VAL A 183 -14.56 -10.05 13.50
CA VAL A 183 -15.18 -10.64 12.32
C VAL A 183 -16.69 -10.41 12.44
N ASP A 184 -17.28 -9.79 11.42
CA ASP A 184 -18.72 -9.53 11.40
C ASP A 184 -19.54 -10.79 11.01
N ASP A 185 -20.87 -10.67 11.05
CA ASP A 185 -21.78 -11.78 10.71
C ASP A 185 -21.68 -12.21 9.23
N ASN A 186 -21.02 -11.40 8.38
CA ASN A 186 -20.74 -11.73 6.98
C ASN A 186 -19.33 -12.32 6.79
N PHE A 187 -18.68 -12.76 7.87
CA PHE A 187 -17.32 -13.31 7.89
C PHE A 187 -16.25 -12.34 7.36
N ARG A 188 -16.49 -11.03 7.44
CA ARG A 188 -15.50 -10.02 7.03
C ARG A 188 -14.66 -9.64 8.22
N LEU A 189 -13.33 -9.73 8.05
CA LEU A 189 -12.39 -9.19 9.02
C LEU A 189 -12.40 -7.66 8.94
N LEU A 190 -12.74 -7.03 10.05
CA LEU A 190 -12.73 -5.58 10.18
C LEU A 190 -11.62 -5.15 11.13
N SER A 191 -10.91 -4.10 10.71
CA SER A 191 -9.78 -3.51 11.43
C SER A 191 -10.03 -2.04 11.64
N PHE A 192 -10.08 -1.61 12.90
CA PHE A 192 -10.23 -0.21 13.27
C PHE A 192 -9.02 0.23 14.07
N ILE A 193 -8.30 1.23 13.58
CA ILE A 193 -7.29 1.91 14.38
C ILE A 193 -8.04 2.82 15.35
N LEU A 194 -8.04 2.47 16.64
CA LEU A 194 -8.69 3.28 17.67
C LEU A 194 -7.89 4.55 17.95
N GLY A 195 -6.57 4.45 17.86
CA GLY A 195 -5.69 5.61 17.87
C GLY A 195 -4.21 5.26 17.94
N CYS A 196 -3.40 6.28 17.63
CA CYS A 196 -1.99 6.36 17.95
C CYS A 196 -1.85 7.44 19.02
N TYR A 197 -1.62 7.02 20.26
CA TYR A 197 -1.64 7.90 21.42
C TYR A 197 -0.23 8.15 21.90
N VAL A 198 0.03 9.37 22.39
CA VAL A 198 1.20 9.63 23.22
C VAL A 198 0.99 8.90 24.54
N TYR A 199 1.95 8.05 24.91
CA TYR A 199 2.02 7.39 26.20
C TYR A 199 2.86 8.22 27.15
N ASP A 200 2.21 9.20 27.77
CA ASP A 200 2.77 10.03 28.82
C ASP A 200 2.21 9.57 30.16
N ALA A 201 2.93 8.65 30.82
CA ALA A 201 2.52 8.09 32.10
C ALA A 201 3.63 8.31 33.15
N PRO A 202 3.28 8.51 34.43
CA PRO A 202 4.26 8.72 35.50
C PRO A 202 5.26 7.58 35.67
N SER A 203 4.90 6.38 35.20
CA SER A 203 5.73 5.19 35.23
C SER A 203 5.53 4.36 33.96
N HIS A 204 6.62 3.80 33.45
CA HIS A 204 6.61 2.82 32.36
C HIS A 204 6.35 1.38 32.85
N SER A 205 5.80 1.20 34.06
CA SER A 205 5.45 -0.13 34.56
C SER A 205 4.30 -0.76 33.79
N ALA A 206 4.25 -2.09 33.79
CA ALA A 206 3.21 -2.87 33.12
C ALA A 206 1.79 -2.50 33.59
N THR A 207 1.61 -2.24 34.90
CA THR A 207 0.33 -1.86 35.49
C THR A 207 -0.19 -0.52 34.95
N HIS A 208 0.67 0.51 34.90
CA HIS A 208 0.28 1.82 34.36
C HIS A 208 -0.02 1.73 32.86
N PHE A 209 0.77 0.92 32.13
CA PHE A 209 0.53 0.69 30.72
C PHE A 209 -0.83 0.00 30.48
N ARG A 210 -1.17 -1.03 31.27
CA ARG A 210 -2.49 -1.68 31.21
C ARG A 210 -3.62 -0.71 31.55
N ALA A 211 -3.46 0.12 32.58
CA ALA A 211 -4.46 1.11 32.97
C ALA A 211 -4.70 2.14 31.86
N PHE A 212 -3.63 2.62 31.21
CA PHE A 212 -3.71 3.51 30.05
C PHE A 212 -4.45 2.86 28.88
N VAL A 213 -4.12 1.62 28.51
CA VAL A 213 -4.80 0.93 27.41
C VAL A 213 -6.28 0.71 27.76
N ASN A 214 -6.59 0.31 28.99
CA ASN A 214 -7.97 0.16 29.45
C ASN A 214 -8.75 1.48 29.37
N SER A 215 -8.15 2.62 29.75
CA SER A 215 -8.84 3.92 29.65
C SER A 215 -9.13 4.31 28.20
N LYS A 216 -8.22 4.00 27.27
CA LYS A 216 -8.45 4.21 25.82
C LYS A 216 -9.52 3.28 25.26
N LEU A 217 -9.60 2.04 25.71
CA LEU A 217 -10.68 1.12 25.33
C LEU A 217 -12.03 1.56 25.90
N GLN A 218 -12.07 2.11 27.11
CA GLN A 218 -13.28 2.64 27.72
C GLN A 218 -13.89 3.80 26.94
N GLU A 219 -13.09 4.61 26.25
CA GLU A 219 -13.62 5.65 25.33
C GLU A 219 -14.49 5.06 24.19
N TYR A 220 -14.40 3.76 23.94
CA TYR A 220 -15.17 3.01 22.94
C TYR A 220 -16.17 2.01 23.55
N ASN A 221 -16.45 2.10 24.85
CA ASN A 221 -17.25 1.12 25.60
C ASN A 221 -16.71 -0.32 25.50
N LEU A 222 -15.40 -0.46 25.32
CA LEU A 222 -14.71 -1.75 25.28
C LEU A 222 -14.03 -2.05 26.62
N GLN A 223 -14.10 -3.31 27.03
CA GLN A 223 -13.44 -3.79 28.24
C GLN A 223 -12.77 -5.14 27.98
N LEU A 224 -11.51 -5.25 28.40
CA LEU A 224 -10.80 -6.52 28.43
C LEU A 224 -11.27 -7.36 29.62
N ASN A 225 -11.50 -8.64 29.37
CA ASN A 225 -11.78 -9.66 30.38
C ASN A 225 -11.21 -11.01 29.89
N SER A 226 -11.34 -12.07 30.68
CA SER A 226 -10.77 -13.40 30.37
C SER A 226 -11.20 -13.98 29.02
N SER A 227 -12.36 -13.58 28.47
CA SER A 227 -12.86 -14.05 27.18
C SER A 227 -12.38 -13.20 25.99
N LYS A 228 -11.63 -12.11 26.22
CA LYS A 228 -11.15 -11.20 25.18
C LYS A 228 -9.68 -11.46 24.88
N PHE A 229 -9.31 -11.24 23.61
CA PHE A 229 -7.96 -11.49 23.13
C PHE A 229 -7.18 -10.19 22.97
N VAL A 230 -5.89 -10.24 23.28
CA VAL A 230 -4.95 -9.14 23.06
C VAL A 230 -3.72 -9.67 22.34
N VAL A 231 -3.40 -9.12 21.17
CA VAL A 231 -2.11 -9.35 20.49
C VAL A 231 -1.17 -8.22 20.87
N SER A 232 0.02 -8.55 21.36
CA SER A 232 1.08 -7.58 21.64
C SER A 232 2.45 -8.14 21.32
N ASP A 233 3.46 -7.29 21.24
CA ASP A 233 4.84 -7.73 21.23
C ASP A 233 5.19 -8.56 22.48
N ASN A 234 6.35 -9.22 22.43
CA ASN A 234 6.81 -10.16 23.45
C ASN A 234 7.80 -9.49 24.42
N GLU A 235 7.73 -8.17 24.58
CA GLU A 235 8.52 -7.48 25.59
C GLU A 235 7.98 -7.76 27.00
N VAL A 236 8.89 -7.82 27.98
CA VAL A 236 8.58 -8.20 29.37
C VAL A 236 7.46 -7.33 29.95
N LYS A 237 7.48 -6.03 29.63
CA LYS A 237 6.44 -5.08 30.03
C LYS A 237 5.07 -5.44 29.47
N MET A 238 4.99 -5.81 28.19
CA MET A 238 3.74 -6.12 27.50
C MET A 238 3.16 -7.46 27.98
N ILE A 239 4.02 -8.46 28.15
CA ILE A 239 3.65 -9.74 28.76
C ILE A 239 3.05 -9.49 30.15
N ALA A 240 3.75 -8.74 31.01
CA ALA A 240 3.27 -8.43 32.35
C ALA A 240 1.96 -7.62 32.36
N ALA A 241 1.72 -6.74 31.38
CA ALA A 241 0.52 -5.90 31.30
C ALA A 241 -0.74 -6.68 30.89
N PHE A 242 -0.58 -7.75 30.11
CA PHE A 242 -1.68 -8.50 29.50
C PHE A 242 -1.75 -9.98 29.88
N ARG A 243 -0.90 -10.45 30.79
CA ARG A 243 -0.96 -11.84 31.31
C ARG A 243 -2.25 -12.13 32.10
N ASP A 244 -2.81 -11.12 32.74
CA ASP A 244 -3.96 -11.25 33.64
C ASP A 244 -5.21 -10.58 33.02
N ASN A 245 -6.39 -11.15 33.28
CA ASN A 245 -7.70 -10.61 32.89
C ASN A 245 -7.88 -10.35 31.38
N CYS A 246 -7.20 -11.15 30.54
CA CYS A 246 -7.43 -11.32 29.11
C CYS A 246 -6.61 -12.51 28.61
N THR A 247 -6.90 -12.99 27.40
CA THR A 247 -6.06 -13.98 26.72
C THR A 247 -5.06 -13.26 25.82
N ARG A 248 -3.78 -13.27 26.20
CA ARG A 248 -2.72 -12.69 25.36
C ARG A 248 -2.31 -13.67 24.27
N ILE A 249 -2.13 -13.15 23.06
CA ILE A 249 -1.51 -13.85 21.92
C ILE A 249 -0.20 -13.14 21.61
N ASP A 250 0.84 -13.95 21.46
CA ASP A 250 2.20 -13.50 21.20
C ASP A 250 2.32 -13.01 19.75
N CYS A 251 3.02 -11.91 19.52
CA CYS A 251 3.25 -11.42 18.17
C CYS A 251 4.34 -12.27 17.48
N SER A 252 3.93 -13.12 16.54
CA SER A 252 4.84 -13.98 15.77
C SER A 252 5.83 -13.17 14.94
N ASP A 253 5.42 -12.01 14.38
CA ASP A 253 6.31 -11.07 13.65
C ASP A 253 7.43 -10.55 14.56
N HIS A 254 7.09 -10.08 15.76
CA HIS A 254 8.08 -9.63 16.74
C HIS A 254 9.03 -10.77 17.15
N TYR A 255 8.51 -11.98 17.35
CA TYR A 255 9.33 -13.14 17.66
C TYR A 255 10.35 -13.44 16.56
N LEU A 256 9.92 -13.53 15.30
CA LEU A 256 10.79 -13.80 14.16
C LEU A 256 11.87 -12.72 14.03
N ASN A 257 11.47 -11.46 14.13
CA ASN A 257 12.39 -10.33 14.11
C ASN A 257 13.46 -10.41 15.21
N LYS A 258 13.06 -10.79 16.43
CA LYS A 258 13.98 -10.91 17.56
C LYS A 258 14.95 -12.07 17.40
N GLN A 259 14.51 -13.21 16.86
CA GLN A 259 15.42 -14.33 16.57
C GLN A 259 16.45 -13.97 15.49
N LEU A 260 16.02 -13.31 14.42
CA LEU A 260 16.94 -12.83 13.40
C LEU A 260 17.90 -11.79 13.98
N GLN A 261 17.42 -10.84 14.78
CA GLN A 261 18.27 -9.88 15.46
C GLN A 261 19.34 -10.58 16.32
N HIS A 262 18.95 -11.58 17.11
CA HIS A 262 19.90 -12.35 17.91
C HIS A 262 20.95 -13.04 17.05
N ALA A 263 20.53 -13.69 15.95
CA ALA A 263 21.45 -14.36 15.03
C ALA A 263 22.54 -13.42 14.48
N PHE A 264 22.19 -12.17 14.16
CA PHE A 264 23.11 -11.23 13.52
C PHE A 264 23.81 -10.24 14.45
N GLU A 265 23.31 -10.01 15.66
CA GLU A 265 23.80 -8.95 16.56
C GLU A 265 24.23 -9.43 17.95
N SER A 266 23.87 -10.65 18.35
CA SER A 266 24.14 -11.14 19.71
C SER A 266 25.14 -12.29 19.69
N THR A 267 26.12 -12.28 20.59
CA THR A 267 26.96 -13.47 20.87
C THR A 267 26.35 -14.35 21.96
N GLU A 268 25.48 -13.77 22.79
CA GLU A 268 24.83 -14.42 23.92
C GLU A 268 23.41 -13.87 24.11
N ILE A 269 22.48 -14.71 24.56
CA ILE A 269 21.10 -14.36 24.88
C ILE A 269 20.82 -14.70 26.34
N HIS A 270 20.40 -13.70 27.10
CA HIS A 270 19.94 -13.90 28.48
C HIS A 270 18.47 -14.33 28.47
N LEU A 271 18.20 -15.62 28.69
CA LEU A 271 16.84 -16.15 28.80
C LEU A 271 16.20 -15.79 30.14
N ASN A 272 17.00 -15.75 31.20
CA ASN A 272 16.66 -15.22 32.52
C ASN A 272 17.96 -14.89 33.28
N LYS A 273 17.82 -14.42 34.54
CA LYS A 273 18.97 -14.03 35.37
C LYS A 273 20.07 -15.10 35.51
N ASN A 274 19.72 -16.39 35.35
CA ASN A 274 20.61 -17.52 35.62
C ASN A 274 20.88 -18.39 34.38
N LYS A 275 20.29 -18.07 33.22
CA LYS A 275 20.40 -18.88 32.01
C LYS A 275 20.82 -18.01 30.83
N ILE A 276 22.02 -18.27 30.34
CA ILE A 276 22.62 -17.65 29.16
C ILE A 276 22.75 -18.72 28.08
N GLU A 277 22.44 -18.35 26.85
CA GLU A 277 22.60 -19.20 25.68
C GLU A 277 23.56 -18.53 24.69
N SER A 278 24.55 -19.27 24.22
CA SER A 278 25.49 -18.76 23.22
C SER A 278 24.86 -18.77 21.83
N VAL A 279 25.17 -17.76 21.02
CA VAL A 279 24.73 -17.64 19.62
C VAL A 279 25.93 -17.86 18.70
N ASN A 280 25.93 -18.99 18.01
CA ASN A 280 27.04 -19.41 17.16
C ASN A 280 26.76 -19.05 15.69
N CYS A 281 26.78 -17.76 15.37
CA CYS A 281 26.59 -17.23 14.01
C CYS A 281 27.72 -16.30 13.57
N ALA A 282 28.95 -16.60 13.99
CA ALA A 282 30.10 -15.71 13.87
C ALA A 282 30.38 -15.24 12.44
N THR A 283 30.24 -16.11 11.44
CA THR A 283 30.50 -15.77 10.04
C THR A 283 29.46 -14.78 9.52
N ALA A 284 28.17 -15.05 9.76
CA ALA A 284 27.08 -14.16 9.38
C ALA A 284 27.13 -12.82 10.13
N GLN A 285 27.45 -12.85 11.42
CA GLN A 285 27.63 -11.66 12.26
C GLN A 285 28.78 -10.79 11.77
N ASN A 286 29.89 -11.38 11.33
CA ASN A 286 31.02 -10.63 10.78
C ASN A 286 30.61 -9.91 9.49
N VAL A 287 30.00 -10.62 8.53
CA VAL A 287 29.50 -10.02 7.28
C VAL A 287 28.57 -8.86 7.59
N PHE A 288 27.59 -9.06 8.46
CA PHE A 288 26.63 -8.03 8.85
C PHE A 288 27.28 -6.81 9.49
N LEU A 289 28.25 -7.03 10.39
CA LEU A 289 29.01 -5.95 11.03
C LEU A 289 29.81 -5.12 10.02
N GLN A 290 30.48 -5.75 9.05
CA GLN A 290 31.22 -5.03 8.01
C GLN A 290 30.29 -4.22 7.13
N VAL A 291 29.16 -4.79 6.71
CA VAL A 291 28.13 -4.08 5.95
C VAL A 291 27.63 -2.84 6.71
N LYS A 292 27.27 -2.97 8.00
CA LYS A 292 26.85 -1.83 8.83
C LYS A 292 27.90 -0.71 8.85
N LYS A 293 29.17 -1.05 9.03
CA LYS A 293 30.29 -0.08 9.07
C LYS A 293 30.44 0.64 7.73
N ILE A 294 30.42 -0.08 6.61
CA ILE A 294 30.58 0.49 5.27
C ILE A 294 29.40 1.40 4.93
N VAL A 295 28.16 0.93 5.13
CA VAL A 295 26.95 1.72 4.87
C VAL A 295 26.96 3.02 5.67
N THR A 296 27.31 2.95 6.96
CA THR A 296 27.43 4.13 7.81
C THR A 296 28.49 5.10 7.30
N ASN A 297 29.65 4.59 6.87
CA ASN A 297 30.74 5.40 6.35
C ASN A 297 30.39 6.09 5.02
N VAL A 298 29.84 5.35 4.05
CA VAL A 298 29.43 5.90 2.74
C VAL A 298 28.36 6.98 2.90
N ARG A 299 27.43 6.82 3.86
CA ARG A 299 26.44 7.86 4.14
C ARG A 299 27.07 9.10 4.77
N ARG A 300 27.98 8.93 5.74
CA ARG A 300 28.70 10.05 6.38
C ARG A 300 29.62 10.81 5.41
N SER A 301 30.16 10.14 4.40
CA SER A 301 30.98 10.78 3.36
C SER A 301 30.16 11.44 2.25
N HIS A 302 28.82 11.34 2.29
CA HIS A 302 27.90 11.86 1.28
C HIS A 302 28.13 11.31 -0.14
N ARG A 303 28.81 10.17 -0.29
CA ARG A 303 29.17 9.57 -1.60
C ARG A 303 28.14 8.60 -2.18
N GLN A 304 27.02 8.38 -1.48
CA GLN A 304 25.95 7.49 -1.94
C GLN A 304 25.38 7.87 -3.33
N GLN A 305 25.54 9.12 -3.78
CA GLN A 305 25.08 9.59 -5.10
C GLN A 305 25.85 8.96 -6.28
N GLN A 306 27.02 8.38 -6.01
CA GLN A 306 27.85 7.71 -7.00
C GLN A 306 27.47 6.23 -7.19
N LEU A 307 26.52 5.73 -6.40
CA LEU A 307 26.00 4.37 -6.50
C LEU A 307 24.69 4.37 -7.30
N SER A 308 24.43 3.29 -8.02
CA SER A 308 23.18 3.05 -8.76
C SER A 308 21.96 2.95 -7.85
N MET A 309 22.16 2.53 -6.60
CA MET A 309 21.12 2.44 -5.57
C MET A 309 21.56 3.09 -4.27
N LYS A 310 20.62 3.76 -3.60
CA LYS A 310 20.85 4.36 -2.29
C LYS A 310 20.91 3.29 -1.20
N LEU A 311 22.08 3.15 -0.58
CA LEU A 311 22.27 2.28 0.59
C LEU A 311 21.28 2.65 1.71
N GLN A 312 20.67 1.63 2.30
CA GLN A 312 19.72 1.79 3.41
C GLN A 312 20.42 1.54 4.74
N ILE A 313 20.18 2.44 5.71
CA ILE A 313 20.66 2.21 7.07
C ILE A 313 19.69 1.26 7.76
N TYR A 314 20.25 0.23 8.38
CA TYR A 314 19.55 -0.56 9.37
C TYR A 314 19.29 0.26 10.65
N SER A 315 18.01 0.45 10.99
CA SER A 315 17.59 0.87 12.33
C SER A 315 17.21 -0.36 13.14
N GLU A 316 17.79 -0.50 14.33
CA GLU A 316 17.55 -1.59 15.30
C GLU A 316 16.09 -1.76 15.72
N THR A 317 15.19 -0.87 15.32
CA THR A 317 13.77 -0.93 15.68
C THR A 317 13.02 -2.12 15.09
N ARG A 318 13.43 -2.65 13.91
CA ARG A 318 12.88 -3.87 13.30
C ARG A 318 13.93 -4.51 12.37
N PHE A 319 14.14 -5.82 12.51
CA PHE A 319 15.15 -6.55 11.72
C PHE A 319 14.81 -6.58 10.21
N ASN A 320 13.56 -6.34 9.81
CA ASN A 320 13.17 -6.17 8.40
C ASN A 320 14.08 -5.17 7.66
N GLY A 321 14.51 -4.09 8.33
CA GLY A 321 15.42 -3.10 7.71
C GLY A 321 16.83 -3.64 7.43
N ALA A 322 17.26 -4.68 8.16
CA ALA A 322 18.56 -5.32 8.00
C ALA A 322 18.61 -6.10 6.68
N MET A 323 17.51 -6.77 6.33
CA MET A 323 17.32 -7.41 5.03
C MET A 323 17.49 -6.42 3.88
N THR A 324 16.75 -5.32 3.94
CA THR A 324 16.78 -4.28 2.90
C THR A 324 18.18 -3.71 2.74
N MET A 325 18.90 -3.48 3.86
CA MET A 325 20.29 -3.06 3.84
C MET A 325 21.19 -4.08 3.14
N LEU A 326 21.14 -5.36 3.54
CA LEU A 326 21.95 -6.42 2.96
C LEU A 326 21.66 -6.59 1.46
N ASN A 327 20.40 -6.63 1.06
CA ASN A 327 19.98 -6.80 -0.33
C ASN A 327 20.40 -5.62 -1.23
N ILE A 328 20.29 -4.39 -0.75
CA ILE A 328 20.77 -3.23 -1.53
C ILE A 328 22.29 -3.23 -1.58
N PHE A 329 22.98 -3.50 -0.47
CA PHE A 329 24.44 -3.60 -0.43
C PHE A 329 24.96 -4.66 -1.40
N ARG A 330 24.30 -5.83 -1.45
CA ARG A 330 24.57 -6.93 -2.39
C ARG A 330 24.47 -6.50 -3.85
N LYS A 331 23.47 -5.69 -4.20
CA LYS A 331 23.24 -5.19 -5.58
C LYS A 331 24.32 -4.20 -6.02
N VAL A 332 24.80 -3.35 -5.12
CA VAL A 332 25.84 -2.35 -5.43
C VAL A 332 27.25 -2.81 -5.07
N PHE A 333 27.45 -4.07 -4.71
CA PHE A 333 28.70 -4.57 -4.11
C PHE A 333 29.95 -4.21 -4.94
N TYR A 334 29.90 -4.41 -6.25
CA TYR A 334 31.01 -4.11 -7.15
C TYR A 334 31.21 -2.62 -7.46
N GLU A 335 30.23 -1.77 -7.13
CA GLU A 335 30.35 -0.31 -7.22
C GLU A 335 31.01 0.28 -5.97
N LEU A 336 30.95 -0.43 -4.82
CA LEU A 336 31.46 0.08 -3.54
C LEU A 336 32.93 0.53 -3.60
N PRO A 337 33.88 -0.22 -4.21
CA PRO A 337 35.27 0.23 -4.31
C PRO A 337 35.46 1.64 -4.89
N LEU A 338 34.55 2.12 -5.73
CA LEU A 338 34.59 3.46 -6.32
C LEU A 338 34.30 4.58 -5.30
N VAL A 339 33.55 4.26 -4.24
CA VAL A 339 33.09 5.23 -3.23
C VAL A 339 33.82 5.12 -1.89
N LEU A 340 34.55 4.03 -1.64
CA LEU A 340 35.31 3.81 -0.40
C LEU A 340 36.68 4.48 -0.47
N THR A 341 36.81 5.66 0.14
CA THR A 341 38.05 6.45 0.05
C THR A 341 39.02 6.28 1.20
N ASN A 342 38.58 5.70 2.33
CA ASN A 342 39.46 5.48 3.47
C ASN A 342 39.88 4.01 3.56
N THR A 343 41.12 3.78 3.97
CA THR A 343 41.74 2.45 4.07
C THR A 343 40.91 1.50 4.94
N LYS A 344 40.34 2.00 6.05
CA LYS A 344 39.53 1.19 6.97
C LYS A 344 38.27 0.63 6.32
N SER A 345 37.56 1.43 5.53
CA SER A 345 36.37 0.99 4.80
C SER A 345 36.72 -0.03 3.73
N MET A 346 37.87 0.14 3.06
CA MET A 346 38.35 -0.82 2.06
C MET A 346 38.78 -2.15 2.71
N GLU A 347 39.46 -2.10 3.86
CA GLU A 347 39.74 -3.29 4.68
C GLU A 347 38.45 -4.01 5.07
N ASN A 348 37.44 -3.29 5.58
CA ASN A 348 36.16 -3.89 5.94
C ASN A 348 35.46 -4.52 4.72
N TYR A 349 35.55 -3.90 3.54
CA TYR A 349 35.00 -4.44 2.29
C TYR A 349 35.70 -5.74 1.89
N ASN A 350 37.03 -5.77 1.97
CA ASN A 350 37.83 -6.96 1.64
C ASN A 350 37.59 -8.14 2.60
N LEU A 351 37.06 -7.89 3.80
CA LEU A 351 36.64 -8.93 4.75
C LEU A 351 35.29 -9.56 4.39
N ILE A 352 34.52 -8.98 3.47
CA ILE A 352 33.22 -9.51 3.05
C ILE A 352 33.43 -10.47 1.88
N ASP A 353 33.22 -11.76 2.12
CA ASP A 353 33.05 -12.72 1.04
C ASP A 353 31.69 -12.51 0.36
N LYS A 354 31.72 -12.23 -0.95
CA LYS A 354 30.52 -11.95 -1.73
C LYS A 354 29.60 -13.16 -1.81
N LYS A 355 30.16 -14.37 -1.90
CA LYS A 355 29.35 -15.60 -1.94
C LYS A 355 28.59 -15.78 -0.62
N SER A 356 29.26 -15.61 0.52
CA SER A 356 28.62 -15.62 1.84
C SER A 356 27.52 -14.57 1.97
N LEU A 357 27.74 -13.35 1.48
CA LEU A 357 26.71 -12.30 1.46
C LEU A 357 25.50 -12.71 0.60
N ASP A 358 25.74 -13.29 -0.58
CA ASP A 358 24.67 -13.79 -1.45
C ASP A 358 23.89 -14.92 -0.76
N ASP A 359 24.58 -15.93 -0.24
CA ASP A 359 23.97 -17.08 0.43
C ASP A 359 23.13 -16.65 1.66
N ILE A 360 23.63 -15.70 2.47
CA ILE A 360 22.87 -15.10 3.58
C ILE A 360 21.59 -14.43 3.09
N CYS A 361 21.67 -13.62 2.02
CA CYS A 361 20.48 -12.93 1.49
C CYS A 361 19.44 -13.93 0.98
N HIS A 362 19.85 -15.00 0.28
CA HIS A 362 18.93 -16.03 -0.19
C HIS A 362 18.27 -16.81 0.95
N LEU A 363 19.03 -17.18 2.01
CA LEU A 363 18.46 -17.85 3.19
C LEU A 363 17.38 -16.98 3.85
N LEU A 364 17.56 -15.67 3.82
CA LEU A 364 16.71 -14.73 4.50
C LEU A 364 15.41 -14.42 3.72
N GLU A 365 15.36 -14.58 2.40
CA GLU A 365 14.18 -14.30 1.56
C GLU A 365 12.87 -14.96 2.09
N PRO A 366 12.83 -16.27 2.43
CA PRO A 366 11.63 -16.90 3.00
C PRO A 366 11.17 -16.27 4.32
N PHE A 367 12.09 -15.74 5.13
CA PHE A 367 11.74 -15.06 6.38
C PHE A 367 11.05 -13.72 6.12
N GLU A 368 11.49 -12.98 5.11
CA GLU A 368 10.85 -11.72 4.71
C GLU A 368 9.42 -11.96 4.21
N GLU A 369 9.23 -12.99 3.39
CA GLU A 369 7.91 -13.39 2.89
C GLU A 369 6.97 -13.79 4.03
N VAL A 370 7.45 -14.58 4.98
CA VAL A 370 6.66 -15.01 6.14
C VAL A 370 6.33 -13.84 7.06
N ILE A 371 7.28 -12.96 7.35
CA ILE A 371 7.03 -11.75 8.15
C ILE A 371 5.94 -10.92 7.47
N LYS A 372 6.08 -10.63 6.18
CA LYS A 372 5.07 -9.87 5.41
C LYS A 372 3.69 -10.54 5.44
N ALA A 373 3.65 -11.86 5.29
CA ALA A 373 2.41 -12.65 5.34
C ALA A 373 1.71 -12.62 6.70
N LEU A 374 2.47 -12.59 7.80
CA LEU A 374 1.95 -12.57 9.16
C LEU A 374 1.57 -11.14 9.62
N SER A 375 2.20 -10.11 9.05
CA SER A 375 1.91 -8.70 9.35
C SER A 375 0.73 -8.13 8.54
N GLU A 376 0.08 -8.92 7.68
CA GLU A 376 -1.08 -8.48 6.89
C GLU A 376 -2.29 -8.17 7.79
N ASP A 377 -3.07 -7.16 7.42
CA ASP A 377 -4.15 -6.63 8.27
C ASP A 377 -5.54 -6.63 7.60
N HIS A 378 -5.64 -7.05 6.34
CA HIS A 378 -6.91 -7.13 5.61
C HIS A 378 -7.41 -8.56 5.42
N GLN A 379 -6.63 -9.56 5.86
CA GLN A 379 -6.97 -10.98 5.78
C GLN A 379 -6.63 -11.66 7.11
N PRO A 380 -7.31 -12.76 7.49
CA PRO A 380 -6.95 -13.52 8.68
C PRO A 380 -5.52 -14.08 8.57
N THR A 381 -4.68 -13.88 9.59
CA THR A 381 -3.27 -14.34 9.57
C THR A 381 -2.97 -15.44 10.58
N LEU A 382 -3.74 -15.54 11.67
CA LEU A 382 -3.46 -16.48 12.78
C LEU A 382 -3.37 -17.95 12.33
N HIS A 383 -4.22 -18.37 11.40
CA HIS A 383 -4.21 -19.74 10.87
C HIS A 383 -2.95 -20.06 10.02
N ARG A 384 -2.23 -19.03 9.55
CA ARG A 384 -1.01 -19.17 8.76
C ARG A 384 0.23 -19.37 9.62
N VAL A 385 0.16 -19.06 10.91
CA VAL A 385 1.30 -19.12 11.83
C VAL A 385 1.94 -20.51 11.86
N ILE A 386 1.15 -21.57 12.06
CA ILE A 386 1.68 -22.94 12.15
C ILE A 386 2.28 -23.42 10.82
N PRO A 387 1.58 -23.32 9.66
CA PRO A 387 2.16 -23.72 8.38
C PRO A 387 3.42 -22.93 8.00
N LEU A 388 3.42 -21.60 8.21
CA LEU A 388 4.58 -20.77 7.88
C LEU A 388 5.75 -21.01 8.83
N ARG A 389 5.50 -21.31 10.11
CA ARG A 389 6.53 -21.81 11.01
C ARG A 389 7.16 -23.10 10.47
N GLN A 390 6.35 -24.06 10.04
CA GLN A 390 6.87 -25.32 9.49
C GLN A 390 7.69 -25.08 8.22
N CYS A 391 7.22 -24.21 7.32
CA CYS A 391 7.99 -23.79 6.15
C CYS A 391 9.38 -23.27 6.55
N LEU A 392 9.43 -22.36 7.54
CA LEU A 392 10.68 -21.81 8.05
C LEU A 392 11.57 -22.82 8.79
N ILE A 393 11.01 -23.89 9.37
CA ILE A 393 11.79 -24.99 9.96
C ILE A 393 12.44 -25.79 8.84
N ASN A 394 11.68 -26.15 7.80
CA ASN A 394 12.18 -26.89 6.66
C ASN A 394 13.28 -26.10 5.91
N THR A 395 13.12 -24.77 5.77
CA THR A 395 14.16 -23.89 5.23
C THR A 395 15.47 -23.95 6.04
N CYS A 396 15.38 -24.24 7.33
CA CYS A 396 16.53 -24.34 8.23
C CYS A 396 17.11 -25.76 8.34
N GLU A 397 16.65 -26.72 7.54
CA GLU A 397 17.27 -28.03 7.48
C GLU A 397 18.69 -27.93 6.90
N SER A 398 19.63 -28.61 7.57
CA SER A 398 21.04 -28.62 7.17
C SER A 398 21.22 -29.29 5.81
N SER A 399 22.03 -28.69 4.96
CA SER A 399 22.47 -29.23 3.68
C SER A 399 23.99 -29.27 3.61
N GLU A 400 24.55 -30.28 2.93
CA GLU A 400 25.99 -30.37 2.67
C GLU A 400 26.48 -29.24 1.74
N GLU A 401 25.57 -28.61 1.00
CA GLU A 401 25.86 -27.48 0.11
C GLU A 401 25.86 -26.11 0.84
N ASP A 402 25.49 -26.08 2.12
CA ASP A 402 25.42 -24.84 2.89
C ASP A 402 26.81 -24.25 3.10
N SER A 403 26.97 -22.95 2.80
CA SER A 403 28.16 -22.22 3.25
C SER A 403 28.19 -22.12 4.77
N THR A 404 29.37 -21.92 5.36
CA THR A 404 29.56 -21.84 6.81
C THR A 404 28.58 -20.86 7.48
N ALA A 405 28.39 -19.68 6.88
CA ALA A 405 27.45 -18.68 7.39
C ALA A 405 25.99 -19.17 7.37
N VAL A 406 25.58 -19.88 6.33
CA VAL A 406 24.22 -20.45 6.21
C VAL A 406 24.04 -21.58 7.20
N ALA A 407 25.00 -22.51 7.31
CA ALA A 407 24.94 -23.63 8.24
C ALA A 407 24.80 -23.14 9.70
N GLU A 408 25.60 -22.14 10.10
CA GLU A 408 25.52 -21.48 11.41
C GLU A 408 24.13 -20.86 11.66
N LEU A 409 23.61 -20.09 10.70
CA LEU A 409 22.30 -19.44 10.81
C LEU A 409 21.16 -20.47 10.87
N LYS A 410 21.21 -21.50 10.03
CA LYS A 410 20.19 -22.56 9.98
C LYS A 410 20.14 -23.35 11.28
N LEU A 411 21.30 -23.72 11.84
CA LEU A 411 21.39 -24.40 13.13
C LEU A 411 20.70 -23.57 14.23
N PHE A 412 21.11 -22.32 14.40
CA PHE A 412 20.56 -21.43 15.42
C PHE A 412 19.06 -21.17 15.23
N LEU A 413 18.64 -20.78 14.02
CA LEU A 413 17.24 -20.44 13.73
C LEU A 413 16.33 -21.67 13.73
N GLY A 414 16.85 -22.85 13.38
CA GLY A 414 16.13 -24.13 13.39
C GLY A 414 15.81 -24.59 14.81
N GLU A 415 16.79 -24.59 15.71
CA GLU A 415 16.62 -24.96 17.12
C GLU A 415 15.61 -24.05 17.83
N LYS A 416 15.72 -22.72 17.63
CA LYS A 416 14.82 -21.74 18.25
C LYS A 416 13.37 -21.92 17.86
N LYS A 417 13.13 -22.24 16.59
CA LYS A 417 11.77 -22.50 16.10
C LYS A 417 11.18 -23.77 16.67
N GLN A 418 11.99 -24.77 17.02
CA GLN A 418 11.51 -25.99 17.69
C GLN A 418 11.17 -25.76 19.17
N ALA A 419 11.86 -24.82 19.83
CA ALA A 419 11.88 -24.73 21.29
C ALA A 419 10.74 -23.95 21.98
N ASN A 420 10.05 -22.98 21.36
CA ASN A 420 8.88 -22.29 21.96
C ASN A 420 8.06 -21.50 20.91
N CYS A 421 6.73 -21.47 21.07
CA CYS A 421 5.68 -20.98 20.16
C CYS A 421 6.01 -19.81 19.21
N LEU A 422 5.76 -20.02 17.91
CA LEU A 422 5.25 -18.95 17.02
C LEU A 422 3.73 -18.94 17.09
#